data_AF-A0A657IWQ4-F1
#
_entry.id   AF-A0A657IWQ4-F1
#
_cell.length_a   1.000
_cell.length_b   1.000
_cell.length_c   1.000
_cell.angle_alpha   90.00
_cell.angle_beta   90.00
_cell.angle_gamma   90.00
#
_symmetry.space_group_name_H-M   'P 1'
#
loop_
_entity.id
_entity.type
_entity.pdbx_description
1 polymer ?
#
loop_
_entity_poly.entity_id
_entity_poly.type
_entity_poly.pdbx_seq_one_letter_code
_entity_poly.pdbx_strand_id
1 'polypeptide(L)'
;PEILAACRRLRAERFPDGLPTGQAAATTAGELPACWVIHTVGPTYAKTKYEQKAPLLASCYRESLRVAAELGAASVAFPAISAGIYGWPMDDAARIAVETVRATAEEVGETVRTVLFTPYGSAAETAFRAAFG
;
A
#
# COMPACT_ATOMS: atom_id res chain seq x y z
N PRO A 1 -17.43 -11.56 4.70
CA PRO A 1 -16.90 -12.83 5.27
C PRO A 1 -15.77 -13.46 4.42
N GLU A 2 -15.86 -13.35 3.10
CA GLU A 2 -14.94 -14.02 2.15
C GLU A 2 -13.50 -13.52 2.19
N ILE A 3 -13.27 -12.21 2.31
CA ILE A 3 -11.92 -11.64 2.44
C ILE A 3 -11.21 -12.26 3.65
N LEU A 4 -11.88 -12.34 4.81
CA LEU A 4 -11.31 -12.95 6.02
C LEU A 4 -10.97 -14.43 5.80
N ALA A 5 -11.84 -15.19 5.11
CA ALA A 5 -11.57 -16.58 4.78
C ALA A 5 -10.35 -16.72 3.86
N ALA A 6 -10.20 -15.84 2.87
CA ALA A 6 -9.03 -15.80 2.00
C ALA A 6 -7.74 -15.43 2.76
N CYS A 7 -7.79 -14.45 3.66
CA CYS A 7 -6.66 -14.12 4.52
C CYS A 7 -6.24 -15.29 5.43
N ARG A 8 -7.21 -16.04 5.98
CA ARG A 8 -6.93 -17.24 6.78
C ARG A 8 -6.21 -18.33 5.96
N ARG A 9 -6.60 -18.54 4.69
CA ARG A 9 -5.90 -19.47 3.79
C ARG A 9 -4.47 -19.00 3.49
N LEU A 10 -4.28 -17.72 3.15
CA LEU A 10 -2.95 -17.14 2.94
C LEU A 10 -2.03 -17.34 4.15
N ARG A 11 -2.57 -17.11 5.35
CA ARG A 11 -1.85 -17.37 6.61
C ARG A 11 -1.50 -18.85 6.78
N ALA A 12 -2.40 -19.77 6.45
CA ALA A 12 -2.14 -21.20 6.62
C ALA A 12 -1.11 -21.75 5.61
N GLU A 13 -1.12 -21.26 4.38
CA GLU A 13 -0.38 -21.88 3.26
C GLU A 13 0.96 -21.19 2.97
N ARG A 14 1.00 -19.85 3.05
CA ARG A 14 2.15 -19.05 2.57
C ARG A 14 2.77 -18.17 3.65
N PHE A 15 1.98 -17.72 4.61
CA PHE A 15 2.41 -16.78 5.64
C PHE A 15 2.03 -17.26 7.06
N PRO A 16 2.53 -18.42 7.52
CA PRO A 16 2.21 -18.96 8.85
C PRO A 16 2.53 -17.99 9.98
N ASP A 17 3.62 -17.23 9.83
CA ASP A 17 4.08 -16.21 10.79
C ASP A 17 3.50 -14.81 10.50
N GLY A 18 2.77 -14.64 9.39
CA GLY A 18 2.21 -13.38 8.94
C GLY A 18 2.95 -12.77 7.75
N LEU A 19 2.28 -11.82 7.10
CA LEU A 19 2.86 -11.08 5.99
C LEU A 19 3.95 -10.13 6.54
N PRO A 20 5.21 -10.23 6.09
CA PRO A 20 6.27 -9.37 6.58
C PRO A 20 6.01 -7.89 6.27
N THR A 21 6.53 -7.00 7.12
CA THR A 21 6.46 -5.55 6.89
C THR A 21 7.09 -5.19 5.55
N GLY A 22 6.42 -4.33 4.78
CA GLY A 22 6.88 -3.92 3.45
C GLY A 22 6.54 -4.89 2.31
N GLN A 23 5.94 -6.05 2.60
CA GLN A 23 5.46 -6.97 1.57
C GLN A 23 3.96 -6.79 1.28
N ALA A 24 3.50 -7.36 0.18
CA ALA A 24 2.11 -7.33 -0.25
C ALA A 24 1.61 -8.73 -0.66
N ALA A 25 0.32 -9.00 -0.45
CA ALA A 25 -0.35 -10.21 -0.91
C ALA A 25 -1.81 -9.91 -1.26
N ALA A 26 -2.34 -10.54 -2.30
CA ALA A 26 -3.71 -10.31 -2.74
C ALA A 26 -4.69 -11.38 -2.28
N THR A 27 -5.93 -10.97 -2.08
CA THR A 27 -7.09 -11.86 -1.95
C THR A 27 -8.19 -11.46 -2.93
N THR A 28 -9.26 -12.26 -3.01
CA THR A 28 -10.57 -11.77 -3.48
C THR A 28 -10.98 -10.50 -2.74
N ALA A 29 -11.80 -9.67 -3.38
CA ALA A 29 -12.44 -8.52 -2.75
C ALA A 29 -13.80 -8.84 -2.11
N GLY A 30 -14.27 -10.09 -2.20
CA GLY A 30 -15.62 -10.46 -1.78
C GLY A 30 -16.67 -9.63 -2.52
N GLU A 31 -17.57 -8.98 -1.78
CA GLU A 31 -18.67 -8.16 -2.31
C GLU A 31 -18.27 -6.70 -2.64
N LEU A 32 -16.99 -6.35 -2.53
CA LEU A 32 -16.57 -5.00 -2.87
C LEU A 32 -16.63 -4.78 -4.39
N PRO A 33 -16.84 -3.54 -4.87
CA PRO A 33 -16.77 -3.24 -6.30
C PRO A 33 -15.38 -3.46 -6.94
N ALA A 34 -14.33 -3.58 -6.11
CA ALA A 34 -12.99 -3.89 -6.57
C ALA A 34 -12.87 -5.36 -6.97
N CYS A 35 -11.94 -5.68 -7.90
CA CYS A 35 -11.70 -7.07 -8.28
C CYS A 35 -10.85 -7.82 -7.24
N TRP A 36 -9.92 -7.12 -6.58
CA TRP A 36 -9.00 -7.69 -5.58
C TRP A 36 -8.82 -6.72 -4.41
N VAL A 37 -8.40 -7.28 -3.28
CA VAL A 37 -7.82 -6.52 -2.17
C VAL A 37 -6.36 -6.94 -2.03
N ILE A 38 -5.45 -5.98 -2.15
CA ILE A 38 -4.02 -6.17 -1.90
C ILE A 38 -3.73 -5.72 -0.47
N HIS A 39 -3.33 -6.67 0.36
CA HIS A 39 -2.97 -6.46 1.76
C HIS A 39 -1.48 -6.18 1.84
N THR A 40 -1.08 -5.14 2.57
CA THR A 40 0.32 -4.81 2.84
C THR A 40 0.49 -4.40 4.30
N VAL A 41 1.66 -4.68 4.88
CA VAL A 41 1.94 -4.37 6.29
C VAL A 41 2.91 -3.20 6.37
N GLY A 42 2.38 -2.03 6.74
CA GLY A 42 3.17 -0.83 6.97
C GLY A 42 4.03 -0.91 8.24
N PRO A 43 5.19 -0.21 8.28
CA PRO A 43 5.98 -0.09 9.50
C PRO A 43 5.34 0.86 10.51
N THR A 44 5.44 0.56 11.80
CA THR A 44 5.19 1.55 12.86
C THR A 44 6.25 2.65 12.84
N TYR A 45 5.86 3.91 12.96
CA TYR A 45 6.79 5.02 12.96
C TYR A 45 7.63 5.05 14.24
N ALA A 46 8.93 5.31 14.08
CA ALA A 46 9.84 5.59 15.16
C ALA A 46 10.95 6.51 14.63
N LYS A 47 10.99 7.75 15.11
CA LYS A 47 11.95 8.77 14.65
C LYS A 47 13.41 8.27 14.72
N THR A 48 13.76 7.50 15.76
CA THR A 48 15.11 6.92 15.95
C THR A 48 15.46 5.79 14.98
N LYS A 49 14.49 5.25 14.24
CA LYS A 49 14.66 4.17 13.27
C LYS A 49 14.17 4.56 11.87
N TYR A 50 14.10 5.86 11.58
CA TYR A 50 13.55 6.39 10.33
C TYR A 50 14.24 5.75 9.11
N GLU A 51 15.58 5.78 9.05
CA GLU A 51 16.37 5.24 7.93
C GLU A 51 16.11 3.75 7.65
N GLN A 52 15.75 2.97 8.68
CA GLN A 52 15.44 1.54 8.52
C GLN A 52 13.99 1.31 8.08
N LYS A 53 13.08 2.21 8.45
CA LYS A 53 11.63 2.02 8.30
C LYS A 53 11.05 2.74 7.08
N ALA A 54 11.61 3.88 6.67
CA ALA A 54 11.13 4.60 5.49
C ALA A 54 11.23 3.74 4.22
N PRO A 55 12.30 2.95 3.99
CA PRO A 55 12.34 2.00 2.88
C PRO A 55 11.26 0.92 2.95
N LEU A 56 10.84 0.49 4.14
CA LEU A 56 9.75 -0.47 4.31
C LEU A 56 8.39 0.15 3.97
N LEU A 57 8.15 1.41 4.31
CA LEU A 57 6.94 2.12 3.90
C LEU A 57 6.89 2.26 2.37
N ALA A 58 7.99 2.69 1.75
CA ALA A 58 8.12 2.71 0.28
C ALA A 58 7.85 1.31 -0.31
N SER A 59 8.42 0.27 0.30
CA SER A 59 8.20 -1.12 -0.13
C SER A 59 6.72 -1.51 -0.14
N CYS A 60 5.90 -1.03 0.80
CA CYS A 60 4.46 -1.32 0.80
C CYS A 60 3.79 -0.89 -0.50
N TYR A 61 4.12 0.30 -1.01
CA TYR A 61 3.57 0.83 -2.27
C TYR A 61 4.12 0.07 -3.47
N ARG A 62 5.44 -0.13 -3.54
CA ARG A 62 6.10 -0.80 -4.67
C ARG A 62 5.65 -2.26 -4.82
N GLU A 63 5.66 -3.04 -3.73
CA GLU A 63 5.24 -4.45 -3.76
C GLU A 63 3.74 -4.58 -4.05
N SER A 64 2.91 -3.65 -3.56
CA SER A 64 1.48 -3.66 -3.89
C SER A 64 1.23 -3.38 -5.38
N LEU A 65 2.00 -2.47 -5.99
CA LEU A 65 1.93 -2.20 -7.42
C LEU A 65 2.39 -3.39 -8.26
N ARG A 66 3.45 -4.10 -7.84
CA ARG A 66 3.92 -5.34 -8.49
C ARG A 66 2.84 -6.41 -8.45
N VAL A 67 2.26 -6.66 -7.28
CA VAL A 67 1.14 -7.62 -7.13
C VAL A 67 -0.06 -7.20 -7.99
N ALA A 68 -0.36 -5.91 -8.08
CA ALA A 68 -1.42 -5.42 -8.97
C ALA A 68 -1.13 -5.70 -10.45
N ALA A 69 0.11 -5.48 -10.89
CA ALA A 69 0.55 -5.79 -12.25
C ALA A 69 0.48 -7.29 -12.56
N GLU A 70 0.94 -8.15 -11.63
CA GLU A 70 0.84 -9.61 -11.74
C GLU A 70 -0.61 -10.10 -11.89
N LEU A 71 -1.56 -9.40 -11.27
CA LEU A 71 -2.99 -9.70 -11.38
C LEU A 71 -3.65 -9.12 -12.64
N GLY A 72 -2.95 -8.31 -13.42
CA GLY A 72 -3.51 -7.60 -14.57
C GLY A 72 -4.41 -6.41 -14.18
N ALA A 73 -4.27 -5.85 -12.98
CA ALA A 73 -5.10 -4.75 -12.52
C ALA A 73 -4.72 -3.44 -13.21
N ALA A 74 -5.64 -2.88 -13.99
CA ALA A 74 -5.41 -1.62 -14.69
C ALA A 74 -5.40 -0.37 -13.78
N SER A 75 -6.00 -0.49 -12.59
CA SER A 75 -6.06 0.59 -11.61
C SER A 75 -5.93 0.08 -10.17
N VAL A 76 -5.35 0.91 -9.30
CA VAL A 76 -5.14 0.63 -7.88
C VAL A 76 -5.47 1.87 -7.05
N ALA A 77 -6.15 1.69 -5.91
CA ALA A 77 -6.36 2.74 -4.92
C ALA A 77 -5.58 2.45 -3.64
N PHE A 78 -4.81 3.43 -3.16
CA PHE A 78 -4.05 3.35 -1.91
C PHE A 78 -4.66 4.23 -0.82
N PRO A 79 -4.72 3.76 0.44
CA PRO A 79 -4.89 4.63 1.59
C PRO A 79 -3.54 5.31 1.96
N ALA A 80 -3.57 6.17 2.97
CA ALA A 80 -2.37 6.72 3.60
C ALA A 80 -1.73 5.67 4.54
N ILE A 81 -0.95 4.74 3.98
CA ILE A 81 -0.37 3.60 4.70
C ILE A 81 0.52 4.10 5.85
N SER A 82 0.37 3.50 7.03
CA SER A 82 1.06 3.84 8.29
C SER A 82 0.75 5.22 8.90
N ALA A 83 0.05 6.11 8.21
CA ALA A 83 -0.23 7.49 8.66
C ALA A 83 -1.46 7.63 9.58
N GLY A 84 -1.98 6.51 10.08
CA GLY A 84 -3.02 6.44 11.12
C GLY A 84 -2.43 6.02 12.45
N ILE A 85 -2.95 4.95 13.05
CA ILE A 85 -2.51 4.45 14.37
C ILE A 85 -1.04 4.00 14.41
N TYR A 86 -0.41 3.76 13.26
CA TYR A 86 1.03 3.46 13.18
C TYR A 86 1.91 4.71 13.27
N GLY A 87 1.32 5.90 13.31
CA GLY A 87 1.94 7.14 13.74
C GLY A 87 2.91 7.78 12.75
N TRP A 88 2.92 7.37 11.47
CA TRP A 88 3.76 8.01 10.48
C TRP A 88 3.30 9.46 10.23
N PRO A 89 4.20 10.46 10.27
CA PRO A 89 3.83 11.85 9.97
C PRO A 89 3.19 11.96 8.59
N MET A 90 2.00 12.57 8.50
CA MET A 90 1.17 12.57 7.29
C MET A 90 1.90 13.12 6.06
N ASP A 91 2.55 14.28 6.19
CA ASP A 91 3.27 14.93 5.08
C ASP A 91 4.40 14.04 4.54
N ASP A 92 5.12 13.38 5.44
CA ASP A 92 6.21 12.50 5.07
C ASP A 92 5.69 11.18 4.46
N ALA A 93 4.60 10.63 4.98
CA ALA A 93 3.94 9.45 4.39
C ALA A 93 3.43 9.76 2.98
N ALA A 94 2.78 10.90 2.77
CA ALA A 94 2.28 11.35 1.48
C ALA A 94 3.43 11.52 0.47
N ARG A 95 4.52 12.16 0.88
CA ARG A 95 5.74 12.32 0.07
C ARG A 95 6.31 10.95 -0.35
N ILE A 96 6.54 10.05 0.60
CA ILE A 96 7.05 8.69 0.32
C ILE A 96 6.11 7.94 -0.63
N ALA A 97 4.80 8.03 -0.43
CA ALA A 97 3.80 7.37 -1.26
C ALA A 97 3.87 7.85 -2.72
N VAL A 98 3.83 9.17 -2.95
CA VAL A 98 3.84 9.76 -4.30
C VAL A 98 5.19 9.51 -5.00
N GLU A 99 6.31 9.74 -4.32
CA GLU A 99 7.65 9.48 -4.87
C GLU A 99 7.81 8.02 -5.27
N THR A 100 7.37 7.08 -4.42
CA THR A 100 7.51 5.65 -4.70
C THR A 100 6.63 5.21 -5.87
N VAL A 101 5.37 5.68 -5.92
CA VAL A 101 4.47 5.36 -7.04
C VAL A 101 5.03 5.89 -8.35
N ARG A 102 5.56 7.12 -8.38
CA ARG A 102 6.21 7.68 -9.58
C ARG A 102 7.43 6.85 -9.99
N ALA A 103 8.29 6.49 -9.05
CA ALA A 103 9.49 5.70 -9.33
C ALA A 103 9.16 4.26 -9.80
N THR A 104 8.04 3.70 -9.36
CA THR A 104 7.60 2.34 -9.76
C THR A 104 6.85 2.34 -11.10
N ALA A 105 6.45 3.51 -11.60
CA ALA A 105 5.61 3.60 -12.81
C ALA A 105 6.29 3.01 -14.05
N GLU A 106 7.61 3.14 -14.20
CA GLU A 106 8.35 2.52 -15.31
C GLU A 106 8.30 0.98 -15.27
N GLU A 107 8.22 0.40 -14.07
CA GLU A 107 8.20 -1.05 -13.87
C GLU A 107 6.84 -1.67 -14.17
N VAL A 108 5.75 -1.00 -13.78
CA VAL A 108 4.39 -1.58 -13.82
C VAL A 108 3.43 -0.89 -14.79
N GLY A 109 3.84 0.22 -15.41
CA GLY A 109 2.97 1.16 -16.10
C GLY A 109 2.29 0.63 -17.37
N GLU A 110 2.82 -0.45 -17.97
CA GLU A 110 2.15 -1.14 -19.08
C GLU A 110 0.83 -1.78 -18.63
N THR A 111 0.74 -2.19 -17.36
CA THR A 111 -0.45 -2.81 -16.77
C THR A 111 -1.21 -1.82 -15.89
N VAL A 112 -0.57 -1.28 -14.85
CA VAL A 112 -1.19 -0.39 -13.87
C VAL A 112 -1.17 1.05 -14.41
N ARG A 113 -2.25 1.45 -15.07
CA ARG A 113 -2.36 2.75 -15.76
C ARG A 113 -2.90 3.87 -14.88
N THR A 114 -3.52 3.54 -13.75
CA THR A 114 -4.13 4.54 -12.86
C THR A 114 -3.90 4.19 -11.41
N VAL A 115 -3.29 5.12 -10.67
CA VAL A 115 -3.13 5.03 -9.22
C VAL A 115 -3.90 6.16 -8.58
N LEU A 116 -4.80 5.81 -7.66
CA LEU A 116 -5.59 6.75 -6.86
C LEU A 116 -5.07 6.74 -5.43
N PHE A 117 -4.90 7.92 -4.82
CA PHE A 117 -4.75 8.01 -3.37
C PHE A 117 -6.09 8.40 -2.75
N THR A 118 -6.48 7.67 -1.71
CA THR A 118 -7.76 7.83 -1.00
C THR A 118 -7.51 8.21 0.47
N PRO A 119 -6.84 9.36 0.74
CA PRO A 119 -6.63 9.83 2.10
C PRO A 119 -7.96 10.13 2.78
N TYR A 120 -8.04 9.89 4.10
CA TYR A 120 -9.22 10.21 4.89
C TYR A 120 -9.01 11.51 5.68
N GLY A 121 -9.88 12.50 5.43
CA GLY A 121 -9.87 13.80 6.11
C GLY A 121 -9.05 14.88 5.41
N SER A 122 -9.37 16.14 5.70
CA SER A 122 -8.81 17.31 5.02
C SER A 122 -7.30 17.48 5.20
N ALA A 123 -6.77 17.15 6.38
CA ALA A 123 -5.33 17.22 6.64
C ALA A 123 -4.55 16.25 5.73
N ALA A 124 -5.06 15.02 5.58
CA ALA A 124 -4.46 14.02 4.71
C ALA A 124 -4.62 14.40 3.23
N GLU A 125 -5.78 14.92 2.82
CA GLU A 125 -5.97 15.43 1.47
C GLU A 125 -4.97 16.55 1.13
N THR A 126 -4.80 17.54 2.01
CA THR A 126 -3.83 18.63 1.83
C THR A 126 -2.40 18.10 1.67
N ALA A 127 -1.99 17.16 2.53
CA ALA A 127 -0.67 16.54 2.45
C ALA A 127 -0.42 15.82 1.11
N PHE A 128 -1.39 15.02 0.65
CA PHE A 128 -1.29 14.33 -0.64
C PHE A 128 -1.30 15.30 -1.82
N ARG A 129 -2.12 16.37 -1.78
CA ARG A 129 -2.09 17.42 -2.82
C ARG A 129 -0.72 18.10 -2.88
N ALA A 130 -0.15 18.48 -1.74
CA ALA A 130 1.18 19.09 -1.68
C ALA A 130 2.27 18.15 -2.20
N ALA A 131 2.18 16.84 -1.92
CA ALA A 131 3.12 15.84 -2.41
C ALA A 131 3.08 15.64 -3.94
N PHE A 132 1.96 15.96 -4.61
CA PHE A 132 1.87 15.88 -6.07
C PHE A 132 2.58 17.02 -6.81
N GLY A 133 2.78 18.17 -6.16
CA GLY A 133 3.26 19.41 -6.77
C GLY A 133 2.12 20.33 -7.14
#